data_AF-J9C2C9-F1
#
_entry.id   AF-J9C2C9-F1
#
_cell.length_a   1.000
_cell.length_b   1.000
_cell.length_c   1.000
_cell.angle_alpha   90.00
_cell.angle_beta   90.00
_cell.angle_gamma   90.00
#
_symmetry.space_group_name_H-M   'P 1'
#
loop_
_entity.id
_entity.type
_entity.pdbx_description
1 polymer ?
#
loop_
_entity_poly.entity_id
_entity_poly.type
_entity_poly.pdbx_seq_one_letter_code
_entity_poly.pdbx_strand_id
1 'polypeptide(L)'
;METQTYKYPRQKINGIWLIIAGAAMFLLLIKHNGYPNVWPFIIVYTLGMIWQLNPKTRKKFAVGSGTSEQKKWANFSMMLLAILVFLIFHFVGDDYRNCWLLILLAVGIHFLMFIPVHGKMMFFLSIILIFNSFIGLIITNVNLDVFFVIDGLVKILVGVIFIRLSPIDF
;
A
#
# COMPACT_ATOMS: atom_id res chain seq x y z
N MET A 1 31.01 -10.99 15.99
CA MET A 1 30.34 -9.83 15.37
C MET A 1 28.96 -9.73 15.97
N GLU A 2 28.68 -8.73 16.79
CA GLU A 2 27.31 -8.46 17.24
C GLU A 2 26.47 -8.13 16.01
N THR A 3 25.47 -8.97 15.73
CA THR A 3 24.45 -8.65 14.72
C THR A 3 23.69 -7.43 15.20
N GLN A 4 23.95 -6.25 14.60
CA GLN A 4 23.13 -5.07 14.83
C GLN A 4 21.68 -5.41 14.49
N THR A 5 20.84 -5.47 15.52
CA THR A 5 19.41 -5.72 15.42
C THR A 5 18.71 -4.45 15.01
N TYR A 6 18.51 -4.28 13.70
CA TYR A 6 17.70 -3.18 13.18
C TYR A 6 16.23 -3.38 13.55
N LYS A 7 15.64 -2.37 14.19
CA LYS A 7 14.23 -2.39 14.62
C LYS A 7 13.27 -2.62 13.45
N TYR A 8 13.53 -2.03 12.28
CA TYR A 8 12.68 -2.15 11.08
C TYR A 8 13.48 -2.62 9.86
N PRO A 9 13.86 -3.91 9.80
CA PRO A 9 14.88 -4.39 8.87
C PRO A 9 14.40 -4.45 7.41
N ARG A 10 13.09 -4.27 7.17
CA ARG A 10 12.44 -4.40 5.84
C ARG A 10 11.86 -3.09 5.32
N GLN A 11 12.17 -1.93 5.91
CA GLN A 11 11.65 -0.64 5.41
C GLN A 11 12.08 -0.34 3.97
N LYS A 12 13.35 -0.60 3.60
CA LYS A 12 13.84 -0.31 2.24
C LYS A 12 13.06 -1.06 1.16
N ILE A 13 12.83 -2.37 1.37
CA ILE A 13 12.06 -3.18 0.44
C ILE A 13 10.57 -2.76 0.43
N ASN A 14 9.99 -2.40 1.58
CA ASN A 14 8.66 -1.80 1.63
C ASN A 14 8.59 -0.47 0.86
N GLY A 15 9.65 0.34 0.89
CA GLY A 15 9.73 1.58 0.12
C GLY A 15 9.68 1.35 -1.39
N ILE A 16 10.40 0.34 -1.89
CA ILE A 16 10.34 -0.06 -3.31
C ILE A 16 8.93 -0.56 -3.65
N TRP A 17 8.32 -1.37 -2.79
CA TRP A 17 6.95 -1.81 -2.95
C TRP A 17 5.95 -0.65 -3.02
N LEU A 18 6.07 0.35 -2.15
CA LEU A 18 5.21 1.54 -2.17
C LEU A 18 5.35 2.33 -3.47
N ILE A 19 6.57 2.43 -4.04
CA ILE A 19 6.76 3.05 -5.35
C ILE A 19 6.07 2.24 -6.45
N ILE A 20 6.21 0.91 -6.45
CA ILE A 20 5.56 0.05 -7.44
C ILE A 20 4.03 0.16 -7.33
N ALA A 21 3.48 0.04 -6.12
CA ALA A 21 2.05 0.15 -5.88
C ALA A 21 1.53 1.55 -6.25
N GLY A 22 2.26 2.61 -5.89
CA GLY A 22 1.90 3.98 -6.24
C GLY A 22 1.98 4.25 -7.74
N ALA A 23 2.97 3.69 -8.45
CA ALA A 23 3.05 3.77 -9.91
C ALA A 23 1.90 3.00 -10.58
N ALA A 24 1.52 1.83 -10.04
CA ALA A 24 0.39 1.06 -10.54
C ALA A 24 -0.93 1.85 -10.45
N MET A 25 -1.12 2.71 -9.45
CA MET A 25 -2.32 3.56 -9.32
C MET A 25 -2.56 4.44 -10.55
N PHE A 26 -1.50 4.96 -11.18
CA PHE A 26 -1.64 5.78 -12.40
C PHE A 26 -2.17 4.98 -13.60
N LEU A 27 -2.06 3.65 -13.58
CA LEU A 27 -2.61 2.81 -14.64
C LEU A 27 -4.14 2.75 -14.61
N LEU A 28 -4.77 3.07 -13.47
CA LEU A 28 -6.21 3.22 -13.36
C LEU A 28 -6.74 4.50 -14.04
N LEU A 29 -5.85 5.38 -14.51
CA LEU A 29 -6.24 6.52 -15.34
C LEU A 29 -6.56 6.10 -16.78
N ILE A 30 -6.06 4.93 -17.21
CA ILE A 30 -6.37 4.36 -18.53
C ILE A 30 -7.83 3.91 -18.51
N LYS A 31 -8.66 4.41 -19.43
CA LYS A 31 -10.11 4.11 -19.47
C LYS A 31 -10.45 3.03 -20.50
N HIS A 32 -11.48 2.24 -20.17
CA HIS A 32 -12.19 1.35 -21.07
C HIS A 32 -13.70 1.53 -20.81
N ASN A 33 -14.46 1.94 -21.83
CA ASN A 33 -15.90 2.24 -21.73
C ASN A 33 -16.27 3.24 -20.62
N GLY A 34 -15.42 4.24 -20.37
CA GLY A 34 -15.65 5.27 -19.34
C GLY A 34 -15.19 4.89 -17.92
N TYR A 35 -14.80 3.64 -17.69
CA TYR A 35 -14.29 3.16 -16.39
C TYR A 35 -12.77 2.89 -16.46
N PRO A 36 -12.01 3.01 -15.36
CA PRO A 36 -10.65 2.51 -15.27
C PRO A 36 -10.52 1.08 -15.78
N ASN A 37 -9.60 0.90 -16.72
CA ASN A 37 -9.15 -0.41 -17.17
C ASN A 37 -8.27 -1.02 -16.07
N VAL A 38 -8.80 -2.01 -15.38
CA VAL A 38 -8.14 -2.62 -14.22
C VAL A 38 -6.98 -3.55 -14.63
N TRP A 39 -6.93 -4.02 -15.88
CA TRP A 39 -5.95 -5.03 -16.30
C TRP A 39 -4.49 -4.57 -16.21
N PRO A 40 -4.10 -3.38 -16.73
CA PRO A 40 -2.75 -2.88 -16.55
C PRO A 40 -2.35 -2.75 -15.08
N PHE A 41 -3.26 -2.25 -14.24
CA PHE A 41 -3.06 -2.18 -12.79
C PHE A 41 -2.80 -3.56 -12.19
N ILE A 42 -3.65 -4.55 -12.46
CA ILE A 42 -3.52 -5.92 -11.93
C ILE A 42 -2.18 -6.53 -12.32
N ILE A 43 -1.75 -6.37 -13.57
CA ILE A 43 -0.48 -6.94 -14.07
C ILE A 43 0.69 -6.36 -13.29
N VAL A 44 0.81 -5.03 -13.23
CA VAL A 44 1.95 -4.38 -12.55
C VAL A 44 1.91 -4.65 -11.04
N TYR A 45 0.74 -4.57 -10.42
CA TYR A 45 0.58 -4.84 -9.00
C TYR A 45 0.96 -6.29 -8.64
N THR A 46 0.52 -7.26 -9.44
CA THR A 46 0.82 -8.69 -9.24
C THR A 46 2.31 -8.98 -9.41
N LEU A 47 2.94 -8.44 -10.45
CA LEU A 47 4.39 -8.58 -10.64
C LEU A 47 5.17 -7.95 -9.48
N GLY A 48 4.73 -6.78 -9.01
CA GLY A 48 5.28 -6.13 -7.81
C GLY A 48 5.15 -7.00 -6.56
N MET A 49 3.99 -7.62 -6.35
CA MET A 49 3.75 -8.52 -5.21
C MET A 49 4.67 -9.75 -5.28
N ILE A 50 4.76 -10.41 -6.43
CA ILE A 50 5.66 -11.55 -6.63
C ILE A 50 7.11 -11.14 -6.32
N TRP A 51 7.53 -9.99 -6.83
CA TRP A 51 8.86 -9.45 -6.58
C TRP A 51 9.09 -9.14 -5.09
N GLN A 52 8.13 -8.52 -4.41
CA GLN A 52 8.21 -8.13 -3.00
C GLN A 52 8.23 -9.33 -2.04
N LEU A 53 7.50 -10.39 -2.40
CA LEU A 53 7.38 -11.60 -1.59
C LEU A 53 8.53 -12.59 -1.83
N ASN A 54 9.28 -12.44 -2.93
CA ASN A 54 10.37 -13.33 -3.29
C ASN A 54 11.47 -13.35 -2.18
N PRO A 55 11.90 -14.54 -1.71
CA PRO A 55 12.92 -14.63 -0.67
C PRO A 55 14.27 -13.99 -1.04
N LYS A 56 14.67 -14.07 -2.32
CA LYS A 56 15.95 -13.52 -2.81
C LYS A 56 15.93 -11.99 -2.80
N THR A 57 14.83 -11.37 -3.24
CA THR A 57 14.68 -9.90 -3.22
C THR A 57 14.60 -9.40 -1.78
N ARG A 58 13.82 -10.07 -0.91
CA ARG A 58 13.75 -9.77 0.53
C ARG A 58 15.12 -9.83 1.19
N LYS A 59 15.92 -10.86 0.92
CA LYS A 59 17.28 -10.98 1.46
C LYS A 59 18.20 -9.88 0.93
N LYS A 60 18.06 -9.48 -0.34
CA LYS A 60 18.89 -8.44 -0.98
C LYS A 60 18.64 -7.04 -0.40
N PHE A 61 17.40 -6.71 -0.07
CA PHE A 61 17.01 -5.35 0.33
C PHE A 61 16.69 -5.20 1.82
N ALA A 62 16.67 -6.28 2.59
CA ALA A 62 16.59 -6.20 4.04
C ALA A 62 17.97 -5.98 4.66
N VAL A 63 18.02 -5.19 5.74
CA VAL A 63 19.24 -4.96 6.53
C VAL A 63 19.39 -5.94 7.69
N GLY A 64 18.42 -6.84 7.87
CA GLY A 64 18.41 -7.85 8.93
C GLY A 64 17.20 -8.80 8.84
N SER A 65 17.10 -9.72 9.78
CA SER A 65 15.93 -10.59 9.94
C SER A 65 14.80 -9.85 10.67
N GLY A 66 13.56 -10.01 10.20
CA GLY A 66 12.39 -9.53 10.93
C GLY A 66 12.07 -10.45 12.11
N THR A 67 11.48 -9.89 13.17
CA THR A 67 11.09 -10.66 14.36
C THR A 67 9.82 -11.48 14.11
N SER A 68 9.56 -12.46 14.98
CA SER A 68 8.32 -13.25 14.96
C SER A 68 7.08 -12.36 15.13
N GLU A 69 7.16 -11.31 15.95
CA GLU A 69 6.08 -10.35 16.14
C GLU A 69 5.82 -9.52 14.88
N GLN A 70 6.88 -9.03 14.23
CA GLN A 70 6.74 -8.31 12.95
C GLN A 70 6.10 -9.19 11.88
N LYS A 71 6.43 -10.49 11.87
CA LYS A 71 5.78 -11.45 10.96
C LYS A 71 4.28 -11.61 11.28
N LYS A 72 3.91 -11.69 12.56
CA LYS A 72 2.49 -11.76 12.97
C LYS A 72 1.72 -10.51 12.53
N TRP A 73 2.27 -9.32 12.79
CA TRP A 73 1.65 -8.04 12.38
C TRP A 73 1.54 -7.90 10.86
N ALA A 74 2.58 -8.27 10.11
CA ALA A 74 2.54 -8.26 8.65
C ALA A 74 1.45 -9.19 8.10
N ASN A 75 1.36 -10.41 8.63
CA ASN A 75 0.32 -11.37 8.23
C ASN A 75 -1.08 -10.88 8.59
N PHE A 76 -1.25 -10.32 9.79
CA PHE A 76 -2.52 -9.74 10.23
C PHE A 76 -2.96 -8.59 9.32
N SER A 77 -2.05 -7.67 8.97
CA SER A 77 -2.33 -6.58 8.02
C SER A 77 -2.82 -7.10 6.66
N MET A 78 -2.15 -8.13 6.11
CA MET A 78 -2.55 -8.72 4.83
C MET A 78 -3.90 -9.43 4.91
N MET A 79 -4.15 -10.17 5.99
CA MET A 79 -5.44 -10.84 6.23
C MET A 79 -6.57 -9.83 6.37
N LEU A 80 -6.35 -8.75 7.13
CA LEU A 80 -7.30 -7.65 7.28
C LEU A 80 -7.64 -7.04 5.93
N LEU A 81 -6.64 -6.72 5.10
CA LEU A 81 -6.88 -6.18 3.76
C LEU A 81 -7.71 -7.13 2.89
N ALA A 82 -7.39 -8.42 2.89
CA ALA A 82 -8.12 -9.42 2.11
C ALA A 82 -9.60 -9.50 2.53
N ILE A 83 -9.88 -9.52 3.84
CA ILE A 83 -11.24 -9.54 4.37
C ILE A 83 -11.99 -8.25 3.98
N LEU A 84 -11.37 -7.09 4.19
CA LEU A 84 -12.01 -5.80 3.87
C LEU A 84 -12.34 -5.70 2.38
N VAL A 85 -11.40 -6.02 1.50
CA VAL A 85 -11.62 -5.97 0.05
C VAL A 85 -12.71 -6.96 -0.38
N PHE A 86 -12.72 -8.18 0.18
CA PHE A 86 -13.79 -9.15 -0.08
C PHE A 86 -15.17 -8.60 0.31
N LEU A 87 -15.31 -8.04 1.51
CA LEU A 87 -16.57 -7.47 1.98
C LEU A 87 -17.01 -6.29 1.09
N ILE A 88 -16.08 -5.41 0.70
CA ILE A 88 -16.38 -4.27 -0.17
C ILE A 88 -16.89 -4.73 -1.53
N PHE A 89 -16.22 -5.68 -2.17
CA PHE A 89 -16.69 -6.23 -3.45
C PHE A 89 -18.05 -6.91 -3.31
N HIS A 90 -18.28 -7.63 -2.21
CA HIS A 90 -19.54 -8.33 -1.98
C HIS A 90 -20.73 -7.38 -1.79
N PHE A 91 -20.54 -6.26 -1.07
CA PHE A 91 -21.64 -5.35 -0.72
C PHE A 91 -21.77 -4.12 -1.63
N VAL A 92 -20.69 -3.68 -2.28
CA VAL A 92 -20.63 -2.39 -3.01
C VAL A 92 -20.07 -2.57 -4.43
N GLY A 93 -19.91 -3.81 -4.90
CA GLY A 93 -19.30 -4.10 -6.20
C GLY A 93 -19.97 -3.44 -7.41
N ASP A 94 -21.28 -3.21 -7.35
CA ASP A 94 -22.05 -2.61 -8.44
C ASP A 94 -21.86 -1.08 -8.54
N ASP A 95 -21.58 -0.41 -7.43
CA ASP A 95 -21.18 1.00 -7.42
C ASP A 95 -19.67 1.09 -7.59
N TYR A 96 -19.26 1.13 -8.85
CA TYR A 96 -17.85 1.16 -9.23
C TYR A 96 -17.03 2.22 -8.48
N ARG A 97 -17.57 3.43 -8.35
CA ARG A 97 -16.85 4.55 -7.75
C ARG A 97 -16.65 4.32 -6.26
N ASN A 98 -17.73 4.00 -5.55
CA ASN A 98 -17.68 3.79 -4.12
C ASN A 98 -16.92 2.51 -3.77
N CYS A 99 -17.00 1.46 -4.60
CA CYS A 99 -16.18 0.25 -4.48
C CYS A 99 -14.68 0.60 -4.46
N TRP A 100 -14.20 1.38 -5.43
CA TRP A 100 -12.80 1.79 -5.46
C TRP A 100 -12.39 2.64 -4.26
N LEU A 101 -13.20 3.64 -3.89
CA LEU A 101 -12.87 4.49 -2.75
C LEU A 101 -12.85 3.72 -1.43
N LEU A 102 -13.76 2.77 -1.24
CA LEU A 102 -13.74 1.88 -0.09
C LEU A 102 -12.52 0.95 -0.11
N ILE A 103 -12.09 0.48 -1.29
CA ILE A 103 -10.83 -0.27 -1.42
C ILE A 103 -9.64 0.61 -1.03
N LEU A 104 -9.59 1.88 -1.45
CA LEU A 104 -8.53 2.81 -1.03
C LEU A 104 -8.57 3.09 0.48
N LEU A 105 -9.77 3.16 1.07
CA LEU A 105 -9.95 3.30 2.52
C LEU A 105 -9.42 2.07 3.26
N ALA A 106 -9.78 0.86 2.79
CA ALA A 106 -9.24 -0.39 3.32
C ALA A 106 -7.71 -0.45 3.16
N VAL A 107 -7.19 0.10 2.05
CA VAL A 107 -5.75 0.23 1.83
C VAL A 107 -5.11 1.12 2.92
N GLY A 108 -5.71 2.29 3.17
CA GLY A 108 -5.28 3.17 4.25
C GLY A 108 -5.30 2.49 5.62
N ILE A 109 -6.37 1.77 5.96
CA ILE A 109 -6.53 1.09 7.26
C ILE A 109 -5.49 -0.02 7.44
N HIS A 110 -5.23 -0.86 6.43
CA HIS A 110 -4.27 -1.95 6.59
C HIS A 110 -2.85 -1.43 6.87
N PHE A 111 -2.49 -0.24 6.35
CA PHE A 111 -1.19 0.37 6.62
C PHE A 111 -0.97 0.73 8.09
N LEU A 112 -2.02 0.99 8.88
CA LEU A 112 -1.90 1.14 10.34
C LEU A 112 -1.30 -0.12 10.98
N MET A 113 -1.71 -1.29 10.49
CA MET A 113 -1.24 -2.58 11.02
C MET A 113 0.22 -2.87 10.65
N PHE A 114 0.82 -2.08 9.77
CA PHE A 114 2.24 -2.16 9.42
C PHE A 114 3.13 -1.26 10.28
N ILE A 115 2.60 -0.44 11.19
CA ILE A 115 3.40 0.42 12.10
C ILE A 115 4.45 -0.40 12.90
N PRO A 116 4.12 -1.56 13.51
CA PRO A 116 5.12 -2.37 14.23
C PRO A 116 6.21 -2.96 13.31
N VAL A 117 5.99 -2.98 12.00
CA VAL A 117 6.87 -3.59 10.99
C VAL A 117 7.78 -2.55 10.31
N HIS A 118 7.27 -1.33 10.12
CA HIS A 118 7.90 -0.32 9.27
C HIS A 118 7.96 1.09 9.89
N GLY A 119 7.59 1.27 11.17
CA GLY A 119 7.70 2.56 11.87
C GLY A 119 6.49 3.49 11.71
N LYS A 120 6.52 4.63 12.39
CA LYS A 120 5.44 5.63 12.44
C LYS A 120 5.27 6.35 11.11
N MET A 121 6.23 6.31 10.17
CA MET A 121 5.96 6.74 8.79
C MET A 121 4.74 6.03 8.17
N MET A 122 4.44 4.79 8.57
CA MET A 122 3.23 4.09 8.13
C MET A 122 1.94 4.72 8.68
N PHE A 123 1.99 5.33 9.87
CA PHE A 123 0.86 6.08 10.42
C PHE A 123 0.54 7.29 9.55
N PHE A 124 1.54 8.11 9.20
CA PHE A 124 1.33 9.28 8.34
C PHE A 124 0.83 8.89 6.95
N LEU A 125 1.44 7.86 6.34
CA LEU A 125 0.95 7.29 5.08
C LEU A 125 -0.53 6.89 5.20
N SER A 126 -0.87 6.10 6.22
CA SER A 126 -2.22 5.61 6.44
C SER A 126 -3.23 6.74 6.61
N ILE A 127 -2.96 7.71 7.48
CA ILE A 127 -3.87 8.83 7.75
C ILE A 127 -4.15 9.62 6.47
N ILE A 128 -3.12 9.97 5.69
CA ILE A 128 -3.30 10.71 4.44
C ILE A 128 -4.19 9.91 3.46
N LEU A 129 -3.96 8.60 3.33
CA LEU A 129 -4.74 7.75 2.42
C LEU A 129 -6.19 7.56 2.89
N ILE A 130 -6.41 7.39 4.19
CA ILE A 130 -7.74 7.33 4.81
C ILE A 130 -8.49 8.62 4.50
N PHE A 131 -7.91 9.79 4.79
CA PHE A 131 -8.56 11.07 4.51
C PHE A 131 -8.83 11.27 3.01
N ASN A 132 -7.90 10.91 2.12
CA ASN A 132 -8.11 10.98 0.67
C ASN A 132 -9.34 10.17 0.24
N SER A 133 -9.42 8.90 0.64
CA SER A 133 -10.57 8.05 0.32
C SER A 133 -11.88 8.52 0.95
N PHE A 134 -11.84 8.97 2.21
CA PHE A 134 -13.01 9.43 2.95
C PHE A 134 -13.59 10.71 2.35
N ILE A 135 -12.74 11.67 1.98
CA ILE A 135 -13.15 12.87 1.24
C ILE A 135 -13.81 12.47 -0.08
N GLY A 136 -13.26 11.47 -0.80
CA GLY A 136 -13.86 10.99 -2.05
C GLY A 136 -15.23 10.35 -1.87
N LEU A 137 -15.48 9.69 -0.74
CA LEU A 137 -16.81 9.13 -0.43
C LEU A 137 -17.84 10.22 -0.15
N ILE A 138 -17.43 11.35 0.43
CA ILE A 138 -18.33 12.48 0.75
C ILE A 138 -18.54 13.39 -0.48
N ILE A 139 -17.46 13.71 -1.19
CA ILE A 139 -17.46 14.67 -2.31
C ILE A 139 -17.62 13.91 -3.63
N THR A 140 -18.85 13.82 -4.11
CA THR A 140 -19.22 13.01 -5.29
C THR A 140 -19.02 13.71 -6.64
N ASN A 141 -18.86 15.03 -6.64
CA ASN A 141 -18.64 15.83 -7.86
C ASN A 141 -17.18 15.87 -8.34
N VAL A 142 -16.24 15.24 -7.61
CA VAL A 142 -14.85 15.11 -8.01
C VAL A 142 -14.62 13.74 -8.65
N ASN A 143 -13.92 13.75 -9.80
CA ASN A 143 -13.58 12.55 -10.54
C ASN A 143 -12.70 11.62 -9.69
N LEU A 144 -13.01 10.32 -9.73
CA LEU A 144 -12.27 9.23 -9.07
C LEU A 144 -10.76 9.30 -9.35
N ASP A 145 -10.36 9.75 -10.55
CA ASP A 145 -8.97 9.87 -10.99
C ASP A 145 -8.12 10.74 -10.07
N VAL A 146 -8.69 11.79 -9.50
CA VAL A 146 -7.98 12.67 -8.56
C VAL A 146 -7.54 11.88 -7.33
N PHE A 147 -8.41 11.00 -6.82
CA PHE A 147 -8.12 10.19 -5.64
C PHE A 147 -7.07 9.12 -5.94
N PHE A 148 -7.06 8.54 -7.14
CA PHE A 148 -5.99 7.62 -7.58
C PHE A 148 -4.64 8.32 -7.69
N VAL A 149 -4.60 9.53 -8.25
CA VAL A 149 -3.37 10.32 -8.39
C VAL A 149 -2.81 10.68 -7.01
N ILE A 150 -3.63 11.20 -6.10
CA ILE A 150 -3.19 11.56 -4.74
C ILE A 150 -2.67 10.32 -4.01
N ASP A 151 -3.43 9.22 -4.06
CA ASP A 151 -3.05 7.95 -3.44
C ASP A 151 -1.69 7.44 -3.96
N GLY A 152 -1.50 7.45 -5.29
CA GLY A 152 -0.26 7.05 -5.94
C GLY A 152 0.94 7.94 -5.57
N LEU A 153 0.77 9.26 -5.62
CA LEU A 153 1.81 10.22 -5.27
C LEU A 153 2.28 10.09 -3.82
N VAL A 154 1.33 9.96 -2.87
CA VAL A 154 1.65 9.80 -1.45
C VAL A 154 2.45 8.52 -1.20
N LYS A 155 2.05 7.40 -1.83
CA LYS A 155 2.79 6.14 -1.75
C LYS A 155 4.21 6.27 -2.32
N ILE A 156 4.36 6.89 -3.49
CA ILE A 156 5.68 7.11 -4.10
C ILE A 156 6.56 7.98 -3.19
N LEU A 157 6.03 9.07 -2.63
CA LEU A 157 6.77 9.96 -1.73
C LEU A 157 7.29 9.20 -0.51
N VAL A 158 6.43 8.47 0.21
CA VAL A 158 6.84 7.66 1.36
C VAL A 158 7.79 6.54 0.94
N GLY A 159 7.59 5.96 -0.23
CA GLY A 159 8.48 4.95 -0.79
C GLY A 159 9.90 5.47 -1.04
N VAL A 160 10.03 6.68 -1.59
CA VAL A 160 11.32 7.36 -1.78
C VAL A 160 11.98 7.65 -0.43
N ILE A 161 11.23 8.14 0.55
CA ILE A 161 11.72 8.39 1.92
C ILE A 161 12.30 7.12 2.52
N PHE A 162 11.56 6.00 2.44
CA PHE A 162 12.08 4.71 2.90
C PHE A 162 13.33 4.28 2.14
N ILE A 163 13.39 4.37 0.81
CA ILE A 163 14.60 3.95 0.09
C ILE A 163 15.83 4.78 0.49
N ARG A 164 15.66 6.08 0.71
CA ARG A 164 16.75 7.01 0.99
C ARG A 164 17.23 6.96 2.44
N LEU A 165 16.31 6.81 3.39
CA LEU A 165 16.62 6.99 4.81
C LEU A 165 16.63 5.67 5.60
N SER A 166 16.07 4.57 5.06
CA SER A 166 15.97 3.32 5.82
C SER A 166 17.32 2.74 6.25
N PRO A 167 17.39 2.11 7.44
CA PRO A 167 16.32 2.00 8.42
C PRO A 167 16.21 3.27 9.29
N ILE A 168 15.00 3.82 9.42
CA ILE A 168 14.69 4.93 10.32
C ILE A 168 13.82 4.45 11.48
N ASP A 169 14.14 4.86 12.71
CA ASP A 169 13.25 4.70 13.87
C ASP A 169 12.28 5.87 13.97
N PHE A 170 11.64 6.18 12.84
CA PHE A 170 10.53 7.13 12.77
C PHE A 170 9.26 6.39 12.41
#